data_AF-A0A6A7LVQ0-F1
#
_entry.id   AF-A0A6A7LVQ0-F1
#
_cell.length_a   1.000
_cell.length_b   1.000
_cell.length_c   1.000
_cell.angle_alpha   90.00
_cell.angle_beta   90.00
_cell.angle_gamma   90.00
#
_symmetry.space_group_name_H-M   'P 1'
#
loop_
_entity.id
_entity.type
_entity.pdbx_description
1 polymer ?
#
loop_
_entity_poly.entity_id
_entity_poly.type
_entity_poly.pdbx_seq_one_letter_code
_entity_poly.pdbx_strand_id
1 'polypeptide(L)'
;MTVEEYLAIPYVLTMESVQRPDGEWVRQASYPELPGCFAEAFSPIEAIERLEEERKSRILAMLERGEPVPVPRPPLFPAPTAPDPDRLDFARWLVEQGRINDS
;
A
#
# COMPACT_ATOMS: atom_id res chain seq x y z
N MET A 1 10.79 9.40 -3.34
CA MET A 1 9.42 8.99 -3.05
C MET A 1 9.23 8.98 -1.54
N THR A 2 8.09 9.43 -1.04
CA THR A 2 7.71 9.29 0.38
C THR A 2 7.35 7.84 0.69
N VAL A 3 7.22 7.51 1.98
CA VAL A 3 6.75 6.17 2.40
C VAL A 3 5.36 5.90 1.84
N GLU A 4 4.47 6.89 1.89
CA GLU A 4 3.10 6.81 1.37
C GLU A 4 3.08 6.51 -0.13
N GLU A 5 3.98 7.14 -0.90
CA GLU A 5 4.12 6.86 -2.33
C GLU A 5 4.59 5.43 -2.59
N TYR A 6 5.54 4.89 -1.82
CA TYR A 6 5.94 3.48 -1.95
C TYR A 6 4.80 2.52 -1.58
N LEU A 7 4.02 2.85 -0.54
CA LEU A 7 2.87 2.05 -0.12
C LEU A 7 1.70 2.13 -1.11
N ALA A 8 1.66 3.13 -1.99
CA ALA A 8 0.67 3.27 -3.04
C ALA A 8 1.09 2.62 -4.38
N ILE A 9 2.25 1.96 -4.47
CA ILE A 9 2.65 1.19 -5.66
C ILE A 9 1.73 -0.03 -5.80
N PRO A 10 1.03 -0.19 -6.94
CA PRO A 10 0.14 -1.32 -7.14
C PRO A 10 0.93 -2.54 -7.59
N TYR A 11 1.23 -3.49 -6.70
CA TYR A 11 1.88 -4.77 -7.03
C TYR A 11 0.87 -5.84 -7.51
N VAL A 12 1.30 -6.81 -8.31
CA VAL A 12 0.46 -7.94 -8.74
C VAL A 12 0.30 -8.92 -7.58
N LEU A 13 -0.94 -9.13 -7.13
CA LEU A 13 -1.26 -10.20 -6.19
C LEU A 13 -1.44 -11.52 -6.92
N THR A 14 -0.81 -12.57 -6.41
CA THR A 14 -1.07 -13.95 -6.81
C THR A 14 -1.61 -14.74 -5.62
N MET A 15 -2.41 -15.78 -5.91
CA MET A 15 -3.02 -16.64 -4.90
C MET A 15 -2.93 -18.09 -5.37
N GLU A 16 -2.31 -18.93 -4.55
CA GLU A 16 -2.12 -20.35 -4.84
C GLU A 16 -2.62 -21.21 -3.68
N SER A 17 -2.94 -22.48 -3.98
CA SER A 17 -3.16 -23.49 -2.95
C SER A 17 -1.86 -24.24 -2.76
N VAL A 18 -1.29 -24.21 -1.56
CA VAL A 18 -0.04 -24.90 -1.27
C VAL A 18 -0.27 -25.93 -0.16
N GLN A 19 0.41 -27.07 -0.29
CA GLN A 19 0.42 -28.08 0.76
C GLN A 19 1.62 -27.84 1.67
N ARG A 20 1.36 -27.69 2.97
CA ARG A 20 2.38 -27.58 4.01
C ARG A 20 3.04 -28.93 4.30
N PRO A 21 4.22 -28.93 4.96
CA PRO A 21 4.91 -30.18 5.33
C PRO A 21 4.10 -31.13 6.22
N ASP A 22 3.14 -30.59 6.99
CA ASP A 22 2.19 -31.36 7.81
C ASP A 22 1.04 -31.99 7.00
N GLY A 23 0.99 -31.72 5.70
CA GLY A 23 -0.04 -32.20 4.78
C GLY A 23 -1.26 -31.29 4.67
N GLU A 24 -1.34 -30.21 5.46
CA GLU A 24 -2.45 -29.27 5.39
C GLU A 24 -2.39 -28.40 4.13
N TRP A 25 -3.55 -28.10 3.57
CA TRP A 25 -3.67 -27.21 2.41
C TRP A 25 -4.09 -25.82 2.85
N VAL A 26 -3.29 -24.83 2.47
CA VAL A 26 -3.56 -23.41 2.76
C VAL A 26 -3.59 -22.59 1.48
N ARG A 27 -4.12 -21.39 1.62
CA ARG A 27 -4.04 -20.33 0.60
C ARG A 27 -2.76 -19.55 0.86
N GLN A 28 -1.88 -19.49 -0.14
CA GLN A 28 -0.71 -18.64 -0.12
C GLN A 28 -0.97 -17.44 -1.04
N ALA A 29 -1.02 -16.25 -0.46
CA ALA A 29 -1.07 -14.99 -1.19
C ALA A 29 0.35 -14.45 -1.30
N SER A 30 0.73 -13.88 -2.45
CA SER A 30 2.05 -13.26 -2.60
C SER A 30 2.04 -12.05 -3.53
N TYR A 31 3.04 -11.19 -3.35
CA TYR A 31 3.42 -10.14 -4.29
C TYR A 31 4.76 -10.54 -4.95
N PRO A 32 4.76 -11.21 -6.11
CA PRO A 32 6.00 -11.73 -6.72
C PRO A 32 6.99 -10.63 -7.11
N GLU A 33 6.48 -9.42 -7.35
CA GLU A 33 7.29 -8.23 -7.64
C GLU A 33 8.00 -7.69 -6.39
N LEU A 34 7.65 -8.14 -5.18
CA LEU A 34 8.29 -7.83 -3.91
C LEU A 34 9.02 -9.08 -3.37
N PRO A 35 10.37 -9.11 -3.41
CA PRO A 35 11.13 -10.30 -3.09
C PRO A 35 10.74 -10.87 -1.72
N GLY A 36 10.22 -12.10 -1.70
CA GLY A 36 9.81 -12.86 -0.51
C GLY A 36 8.58 -12.33 0.25
N CYS A 37 7.80 -11.44 -0.34
CA CYS A 37 6.54 -10.96 0.25
C CYS A 37 5.41 -11.95 -0.02
N PHE A 38 5.10 -12.79 0.98
CA PHE A 38 4.01 -13.75 0.92
C PHE A 38 3.40 -13.96 2.31
N ALA A 39 2.15 -14.45 2.33
CA ALA A 39 1.47 -14.86 3.56
C ALA A 39 0.57 -16.07 3.30
N GLU A 40 0.34 -16.86 4.35
CA GLU A 40 -0.50 -18.05 4.29
C GLU A 40 -1.63 -18.02 5.32
N ALA A 41 -2.80 -18.50 4.91
CA ALA A 41 -3.93 -18.77 5.79
C ALA A 41 -4.87 -19.81 5.18
N PHE A 42 -5.77 -20.39 5.97
CA PHE A 42 -6.81 -21.28 5.43
C PHE A 42 -7.84 -20.52 4.59
N SER A 43 -8.18 -19.30 5.03
CA SER A 43 -9.07 -18.40 4.31
C SER A 43 -8.30 -17.57 3.28
N PRO A 44 -8.78 -17.44 2.03
CA PRO A 44 -8.15 -16.58 1.04
C PRO A 44 -8.19 -15.10 1.46
N ILE A 45 -9.25 -14.67 2.15
CA ILE A 45 -9.36 -13.28 2.63
C ILE A 45 -8.31 -13.01 3.72
N GLU A 46 -8.18 -13.93 4.68
CA GLU A 46 -7.18 -13.81 5.75
C GLU A 46 -5.75 -13.83 5.20
N ALA A 47 -5.49 -14.62 4.14
CA ALA A 47 -4.19 -14.64 3.48
C ALA A 47 -3.87 -13.28 2.83
N ILE A 48 -4.87 -12.62 2.22
CA ILE A 48 -4.72 -11.27 1.66
C ILE A 48 -4.48 -10.24 2.76
N GLU A 49 -5.25 -10.27 3.85
CA GLU A 49 -5.08 -9.36 4.98
C GLU A 49 -3.66 -9.45 5.57
N ARG A 50 -3.16 -10.68 5.77
CA ARG A 50 -1.78 -10.91 6.24
C ARG A 50 -0.74 -10.46 5.22
N LEU A 51 -0.98 -10.67 3.93
CA LEU A 51 -0.09 -10.22 2.87
C LEU A 51 0.03 -8.70 2.86
N GLU A 52 -1.06 -7.96 3.09
CA GLU A 52 -1.01 -6.50 3.14
C GLU A 52 -0.17 -5.96 4.31
N GLU A 53 -0.21 -6.62 5.46
CA GLU A 53 0.66 -6.26 6.59
C GLU A 53 2.13 -6.61 6.29
N GLU A 54 2.39 -7.79 5.72
CA GLU A 54 3.74 -8.18 5.28
C GLU A 54 4.29 -7.20 4.24
N ARG A 55 3.47 -6.76 3.27
CA ARG A 55 3.86 -5.78 2.26
C ARG A 55 4.35 -4.47 2.88
N LYS A 56 3.58 -3.91 3.83
CA LYS A 56 3.96 -2.67 4.51
C LYS A 56 5.26 -2.84 5.29
N SER A 57 5.32 -3.88 6.13
CA SER A 57 6.49 -4.20 6.95
C SER A 57 7.75 -4.33 6.10
N ARG A 58 7.65 -5.04 4.98
CA ARG A 58 8.76 -5.29 4.07
C ARG A 58 9.25 -4.05 3.36
N ILE A 59 8.34 -3.23 2.83
CA ILE A 59 8.70 -1.97 2.19
C ILE A 59 9.41 -1.06 3.19
N LEU A 60 8.89 -0.93 4.41
CA LEU A 60 9.53 -0.14 5.48
C LEU A 60 10.93 -0.67 5.80
N ALA A 61 11.08 -1.98 6.01
CA ALA A 61 12.37 -2.60 6.30
C ALA A 61 13.39 -2.45 5.16
N MET A 62 12.96 -2.45 3.90
CA MET A 62 13.84 -2.17 2.76
C MET A 62 14.31 -0.72 2.77
N LEU A 63 13.40 0.23 2.99
CA LEU A 63 13.71 1.65 3.07
C LEU A 63 14.66 1.97 4.23
N GLU A 64 14.43 1.39 5.41
CA GLU A 64 15.31 1.54 6.57
C GLU A 64 16.73 1.02 6.31
N ARG A 65 16.86 -0.06 5.53
CA ARG A 65 18.15 -0.65 5.14
C ARG A 65 18.79 0.02 3.93
N GLY A 66 18.14 1.00 3.30
CA GLY A 66 18.60 1.61 2.06
C GLY A 66 18.57 0.67 0.85
N GLU A 67 17.77 -0.40 0.90
CA GLU A 67 17.57 -1.33 -0.20
C GLU A 67 16.57 -0.75 -1.22
N PRO A 68 16.78 -0.97 -2.54
CA PRO A 68 15.87 -0.48 -3.55
C PRO A 68 14.52 -1.22 -3.48
N VAL A 69 13.43 -0.46 -3.30
CA VAL A 69 12.06 -0.99 -3.40
C VAL A 69 11.67 -1.11 -4.89
N PRO A 70 11.20 -2.27 -5.36
CA PRO A 70 10.72 -2.43 -6.74
C PRO A 70 9.57 -1.47 -7.07
N VAL A 71 9.66 -0.77 -8.20
CA VAL A 71 8.61 0.15 -8.66
C VAL A 71 8.15 -0.27 -10.07
N PRO A 72 7.43 -1.39 -10.21
CA PRO A 72 7.01 -1.90 -11.51
C PRO A 72 5.97 -0.99 -12.19
N ARG A 73 5.24 -0.21 -11.39
CA ARG A 73 4.21 0.74 -11.82
C ARG A 73 4.28 2.00 -10.96
N PRO A 74 3.85 3.16 -11.47
CA PRO A 74 3.73 4.37 -10.66
C PRO A 74 2.75 4.18 -9.48
N PRO A 75 2.93 4.90 -8.37
CA PRO A 75 1.96 4.96 -7.27
C PRO A 75 0.56 5.37 -7.74
N LEU A 76 -0.48 4.78 -7.16
CA LEU A 76 -1.88 5.07 -7.49
C LEU A 76 -2.27 6.52 -7.14
N PHE A 77 -1.70 7.04 -6.05
CA PHE A 77 -1.82 8.43 -5.66
C PHE A 77 -0.42 9.01 -5.71
N PRO A 78 -0.07 9.88 -6.69
CA PRO A 78 1.17 10.63 -6.59
C PRO A 78 1.17 11.41 -5.28
N ALA A 79 2.36 11.79 -4.76
CA ALA A 79 2.44 12.70 -3.62
C ALA A 79 1.41 13.82 -3.80
N PRO A 80 0.73 14.26 -2.72
CA PRO A 80 -0.12 15.43 -2.79
C PRO A 80 0.73 16.53 -3.42
N THR A 81 0.41 16.89 -4.65
CA THR A 81 0.97 18.08 -5.26
C THR A 81 0.67 19.22 -4.30
N ALA A 82 1.57 20.19 -4.21
CA ALA A 82 1.33 21.42 -3.47
C ALA A 82 -0.14 21.85 -3.66
N PRO A 83 -0.82 22.30 -2.59
CA PRO A 83 -2.25 22.53 -2.62
C PRO A 83 -2.62 23.27 -3.90
N ASP A 84 -3.54 22.66 -4.65
CA ASP A 84 -4.08 23.26 -5.86
C ASP A 84 -4.52 24.70 -5.50
N PRO A 85 -3.88 25.73 -6.08
CA PRO A 85 -4.16 27.12 -5.71
C PRO A 85 -5.65 27.43 -5.87
N ASP A 86 -6.34 26.80 -6.82
CA ASP A 86 -7.78 26.94 -7.02
C ASP A 86 -8.59 26.34 -5.85
N ARG A 87 -8.14 25.22 -5.27
CA ARG A 87 -8.75 24.64 -4.07
C ARG A 87 -8.49 25.50 -2.84
N LEU A 88 -7.33 26.13 -2.73
CA LEU A 88 -7.00 27.05 -1.65
C LEU A 88 -7.85 28.31 -1.71
N ASP A 89 -8.04 28.85 -2.91
CA ASP A 89 -8.91 30.00 -3.15
C ASP A 89 -10.38 29.68 -2.84
N PHE A 90 -10.85 28.48 -3.19
CA PHE A 90 -12.20 28.02 -2.84
C PHE A 90 -12.38 27.81 -1.33
N ALA A 91 -11.40 27.22 -0.65
CA ALA A 91 -11.41 27.07 0.81
C ALA A 91 -11.45 28.43 1.51
N ARG A 92 -10.61 29.38 1.05
CA ARG A 92 -10.62 30.77 1.54
C ARG A 92 -11.98 31.44 1.30
N TRP A 93 -12.56 31.28 0.10
CA TRP A 93 -13.90 31.79 -0.21
C TRP A 93 -14.98 31.19 0.70
N LEU A 94 -14.93 29.89 1.00
CA LEU A 94 -15.90 29.26 1.89
C LEU A 94 -15.83 29.79 3.34
N VAL A 95 -14.62 30.08 3.83
CA VAL A 95 -14.39 30.74 5.12
C VAL A 95 -14.91 32.18 5.08
N GLU A 96 -14.62 32.94 4.03
CA GLU A 96 -15.13 34.32 3.83
C GLU A 96 -16.66 34.37 3.80
N GLN A 97 -17.31 33.35 3.25
CA GLN A 97 -18.77 33.24 3.21
C GLN A 97 -19.39 32.69 4.51
N GLY A 98 -18.58 32.40 5.54
CA GLY A 98 -19.04 31.83 6.81
C GLY A 98 -19.70 30.45 6.67
N ARG A 99 -19.38 29.73 5.58
CA ARG A 99 -19.96 28.42 5.28
C ARG A 99 -19.23 27.29 6.02
N ILE A 100 -18.07 27.61 6.58
CA ILE A 100 -17.22 26.79 7.43
C ILE A 100 -16.47 27.73 8.39
N ASN A 101 -16.24 27.27 9.63
CA ASN A 101 -15.43 28.00 10.60
C ASN A 101 -13.95 27.68 10.38
N ASP A 102 -13.08 28.70 10.50
CA ASP A 102 -11.66 28.46 10.71
C ASP A 102 -11.49 27.69 12.03
N SER A 103 -10.85 26.51 11.94
CA SER A 103 -10.48 25.69 13.10
C SER A 103 -9.03 25.93 13.46
#